data_AF-A0A7W5PEG2-F1
#
_entry.id   AF-A0A7W5PEG2-F1
#
_cell.length_a   1.000
_cell.length_b   1.000
_cell.length_c   1.000
_cell.angle_alpha   90.00
_cell.angle_beta   90.00
_cell.angle_gamma   90.00
#
_symmetry.space_group_name_H-M   'P 1'
#
loop_
_entity.id
_entity.type
_entity.pdbx_description
1 polymer ?
#
loop_
_entity_poly.entity_id
_entity_poly.type
_entity_poly.pdbx_seq_one_letter_code
_entity_poly.pdbx_strand_id
1 'polypeptide(L)'
;MLGKHENITLALALDPAGAVRALEILDYRESYGGKVRDPAWRAQFTGKRDGAPLALGQDIRNNSGGTLSARHVADGVRRLLATDRIVFAPH
;
A
#
# COMPACT_ATOMS: atom_id res chain seq x y z
N MET A 1 25.60 -0.72 7.08
CA MET A 1 24.99 -1.96 6.56
C MET A 1 24.44 -1.67 5.18
N LEU A 2 25.03 -2.27 4.15
CA LEU A 2 24.55 -2.22 2.77
C LEU A 2 23.32 -3.14 2.64
N GLY A 3 22.23 -2.63 2.06
CA GLY A 3 21.27 -3.42 1.28
C GLY A 3 20.56 -4.60 1.94
N LYS A 4 19.66 -4.36 2.90
CA LYS A 4 18.61 -5.35 3.23
C LYS A 4 17.21 -4.75 3.28
N HIS A 5 16.95 -3.81 2.37
CA HIS A 5 15.58 -3.42 2.03
C HIS A 5 15.18 -4.28 0.83
N GLU A 6 14.62 -5.44 1.11
CA GLU A 6 14.03 -6.25 0.06
C GLU A 6 12.81 -5.51 -0.50
N ASN A 7 12.85 -5.19 -1.79
CA ASN A 7 11.81 -4.43 -2.45
C ASN A 7 10.47 -5.18 -2.36
N ILE A 8 9.42 -4.48 -1.95
CA ILE A 8 8.05 -5.00 -2.01
C ILE A 8 7.46 -4.55 -3.34
N THR A 9 7.13 -5.50 -4.21
CA THR A 9 6.42 -5.20 -5.45
C THR A 9 4.93 -5.22 -5.19
N LEU A 10 4.26 -4.11 -5.50
CA LEU A 10 2.84 -3.87 -5.27
C LEU A 10 2.14 -3.68 -6.61
N ALA A 11 0.90 -4.14 -6.73
CA ALA A 11 -0.02 -3.70 -7.78
C ALA A 11 -1.23 -3.04 -7.14
N LEU A 12 -1.62 -1.87 -7.64
CA LEU A 12 -2.78 -1.12 -7.18
C LEU A 12 -3.78 -1.02 -8.34
N ALA A 13 -4.97 -1.57 -8.14
CA ALA A 13 -6.07 -1.40 -9.08
C ALA A 13 -6.89 -0.18 -8.66
N LEU A 14 -7.11 0.75 -9.59
CA LEU A 14 -7.92 1.96 -9.39
C LEU A 14 -9.20 1.90 -10.25
N ASP A 15 -10.26 2.51 -9.77
CA ASP A 15 -11.45 2.80 -10.59
C ASP A 15 -11.26 4.09 -11.41
N PRO A 16 -12.15 4.40 -12.37
CA PRO A 16 -12.05 5.62 -13.19
C PRO A 16 -12.15 6.93 -12.40
N ALA A 17 -12.54 6.88 -11.12
CA ALA A 17 -12.59 8.04 -10.22
C ALA A 17 -11.34 8.12 -9.31
N GLY A 18 -10.31 7.31 -9.57
CA GLY A 18 -9.06 7.28 -8.81
C GLY A 18 -9.16 6.57 -7.46
N ALA A 19 -10.22 5.80 -7.20
CA ALA A 19 -10.40 5.07 -5.96
C ALA A 19 -9.79 3.67 -6.02
N VAL A 20 -9.15 3.24 -4.94
CA VAL A 20 -8.60 1.89 -4.83
C VAL A 20 -9.70 0.83 -4.91
N ARG A 21 -9.60 -0.07 -5.88
CA ARG A 21 -10.40 -1.30 -5.95
C ARG A 21 -9.73 -2.48 -5.26
N ALA A 22 -8.43 -2.62 -5.46
CA ALA A 22 -7.66 -3.73 -4.90
C ALA A 22 -6.18 -3.35 -4.78
N LEU A 23 -5.51 -3.96 -3.81
CA LEU A 23 -4.07 -3.87 -3.60
C LEU A 23 -3.52 -5.29 -3.56
N GLU A 24 -2.58 -5.65 -4.41
CA GLU A 24 -1.93 -6.96 -4.42
C GLU A 24 -0.42 -6.84 -4.14
N ILE A 25 0.12 -7.80 -3.41
CA ILE A 25 1.57 -7.91 -3.14
C ILE A 25 2.13 -8.96 -4.10
N LEU A 26 2.84 -8.52 -5.13
CA LEU A 26 3.35 -9.36 -6.21
C LEU A 26 4.65 -10.07 -5.84
N ASP A 27 5.56 -9.34 -5.20
CA ASP A 27 6.82 -9.90 -4.69
C ASP A 27 7.09 -9.37 -3.29
N TYR A 28 7.51 -10.29 -2.42
CA TYR A 28 7.84 -9.99 -1.04
C TYR A 28 8.90 -10.97 -0.59
N ARG A 29 10.13 -10.49 -0.41
CA ARG A 29 11.31 -11.33 -0.18
C ARG A 29 11.68 -11.46 1.30
N GLU A 30 11.02 -10.72 2.20
CA GLU A 30 11.32 -10.78 3.64
C GLU A 30 10.81 -12.07 4.28
N SER A 31 11.69 -12.75 5.03
CA SER A 31 11.37 -13.98 5.77
C SER A 31 10.42 -13.74 6.96
N TYR A 32 10.22 -12.48 7.39
CA TYR A 32 9.33 -12.07 8.47
C TYR A 32 8.50 -10.86 8.02
N GLY A 33 7.17 -10.91 8.18
CA GLY A 33 6.27 -9.81 7.81
C GLY A 33 5.23 -10.14 6.72
N GLY A 34 5.10 -11.41 6.33
CA GLY A 34 4.15 -11.90 5.31
C GLY A 34 2.66 -11.62 5.58
N LYS A 35 2.30 -11.03 6.72
CA LYS A 35 0.92 -10.61 7.02
C LYS A 35 0.45 -9.44 6.16
N VAL A 36 1.33 -8.72 5.46
CA VAL A 36 0.87 -7.73 4.45
C VAL A 36 0.17 -8.41 3.26
N ARG A 37 0.37 -9.71 3.06
CA ARG A 37 -0.35 -10.51 2.05
C ARG A 37 -1.78 -10.85 2.48
N ASP A 38 -2.11 -10.73 3.77
CA ASP A 38 -3.44 -10.99 4.30
C ASP A 38 -4.48 -10.11 3.57
N PRO A 39 -5.41 -10.72 2.81
CA PRO A 39 -6.45 -9.99 2.10
C PRO A 39 -7.29 -9.10 3.04
N ALA A 40 -7.55 -9.54 4.27
CA ALA A 40 -8.34 -8.78 5.23
C ALA A 40 -7.61 -7.51 5.68
N TRP A 41 -6.29 -7.58 5.83
CA TRP A 41 -5.47 -6.41 6.12
C TRP A 41 -5.43 -5.44 4.92
N ARG A 42 -5.27 -5.97 3.70
CA ARG A 42 -5.23 -5.17 2.47
C ARG A 42 -6.58 -4.52 2.11
N ALA A 43 -7.69 -5.11 2.54
CA ALA A 43 -9.02 -4.56 2.30
C ALA A 43 -9.20 -3.14 2.86
N GLN A 44 -8.41 -2.74 3.87
CA GLN A 44 -8.41 -1.38 4.45
C GLN A 44 -8.08 -0.27 3.45
N PHE A 45 -7.40 -0.60 2.35
CA PHE A 45 -7.05 0.37 1.32
C PHE A 45 -8.18 0.60 0.30
N THR A 46 -9.18 -0.29 0.23
CA THR A 46 -10.29 -0.19 -0.72
C THR A 46 -11.08 1.10 -0.52
N GLY A 47 -11.39 1.79 -1.61
CA GLY A 47 -12.13 3.06 -1.64
C GLY A 47 -11.29 4.30 -1.30
N LYS A 48 -10.03 4.14 -0.86
CA LYS A 48 -9.12 5.27 -0.61
C LYS A 48 -8.78 5.97 -1.92
N ARG A 49 -8.51 7.28 -1.85
CA ARG A 49 -8.17 8.15 -2.98
C ARG A 49 -6.98 9.04 -2.62
N ASP A 50 -6.46 9.78 -3.61
CA ASP A 50 -5.49 10.84 -3.32
C ASP A 50 -5.97 11.76 -2.18
N GLY A 51 -5.03 12.17 -1.32
CA GLY A 51 -5.31 12.95 -0.12
C GLY A 51 -5.93 12.17 1.05
N ALA A 52 -6.29 10.89 0.90
CA ALA A 52 -6.79 10.09 2.00
C ALA A 52 -5.71 9.85 3.07
N PRO A 53 -6.08 9.90 4.37
CA PRO A 53 -5.13 9.60 5.43
C PRO A 53 -4.87 8.08 5.46
N LEU A 54 -3.57 7.73 5.45
CA LEU A 54 -3.05 6.36 5.37
C LEU A 54 -1.95 6.12 6.41
N ALA A 55 -1.97 6.84 7.53
CA ALA A 55 -0.96 6.70 8.57
C ALA A 55 -1.13 5.36 9.30
N LEU A 56 -0.07 4.55 9.36
CA LEU A 56 -0.08 3.27 10.05
C LEU A 56 -0.29 3.49 11.57
N GLY A 57 -1.19 2.72 12.17
CA GLY A 57 -1.57 2.84 13.58
C GLY A 57 -2.62 3.91 13.87
N GLN A 58 -2.98 4.73 12.89
CA GLN A 58 -4.08 5.71 12.98
C GLN A 58 -5.19 5.35 12.00
N ASP A 59 -4.88 5.37 10.69
CA ASP A 59 -5.85 5.12 9.62
C ASP A 59 -5.79 3.68 9.10
N ILE A 60 -4.59 3.08 9.11
CA ILE A 60 -4.35 1.71 8.68
C ILE A 60 -3.89 0.91 9.88
N ARG A 61 -4.63 -0.14 10.24
CA ARG A 61 -4.26 -1.01 11.36
C ARG A 61 -2.92 -1.67 11.07
N ASN A 62 -2.07 -1.77 12.07
CA ASN A 62 -0.83 -2.52 11.94
C ASN A 62 -1.12 -4.03 11.85
N ASN A 63 -0.23 -4.79 11.23
CA ASN A 63 -0.25 -6.25 11.33
C ASN A 63 0.73 -6.71 12.41
N SER A 64 0.32 -7.66 13.24
CA SER A 64 1.14 -8.11 14.38
C SER A 64 2.37 -8.85 13.87
N GLY A 65 3.51 -8.15 13.74
CA GLY A 65 4.82 -8.71 13.34
C GLY A 65 5.46 -8.12 12.08
N GLY A 66 4.86 -7.12 11.42
CA GLY A 66 5.36 -6.55 10.16
C GLY A 66 5.31 -5.02 10.08
N THR A 67 5.59 -4.31 11.18
CA THR A 67 5.43 -2.84 11.28
C THR A 67 6.17 -2.08 10.18
N LEU A 68 7.39 -2.50 9.81
CA LEU A 68 8.17 -1.83 8.77
C LEU A 68 7.58 -2.07 7.38
N SER A 69 7.24 -3.31 7.06
CA SER A 69 6.66 -3.71 5.78
C SER A 69 5.28 -3.10 5.58
N ALA A 70 4.43 -3.10 6.61
CA ALA A 70 3.11 -2.47 6.59
C ALA A 70 3.21 -0.95 6.34
N ARG A 71 4.21 -0.29 6.95
CA ARG A 71 4.49 1.13 6.69
C ARG A 71 4.93 1.37 5.24
N HIS A 72 5.84 0.56 4.71
CA HIS A 72 6.28 0.68 3.32
C HIS A 72 5.14 0.46 2.33
N VAL A 73 4.25 -0.49 2.58
CA VAL A 73 3.05 -0.71 1.76
C VAL A 73 2.14 0.53 1.81
N ALA A 74 1.83 1.05 2.99
CA ALA A 74 0.97 2.23 3.14
C ALA A 74 1.57 3.48 2.45
N ASP A 75 2.88 3.70 2.62
CA ASP A 75 3.60 4.78 1.92
C ASP A 75 3.62 4.58 0.40
N GLY A 76 3.77 3.34 -0.06
CA GLY A 76 3.72 2.98 -1.48
C GLY A 76 2.36 3.28 -2.10
N VAL A 77 1.26 2.87 -1.45
CA VAL A 77 -0.11 3.18 -1.89
C VAL A 77 -0.33 4.68 -1.96
N ARG A 78 0.09 5.44 -0.95
CA ARG A 78 -0.02 6.91 -0.95
C ARG A 78 0.68 7.54 -2.17
N ARG A 79 1.89 7.08 -2.50
CA ARG A 79 2.63 7.59 -3.67
C ARG A 79 1.96 7.22 -4.98
N LEU A 80 1.41 6.01 -5.10
CA LEU A 80 0.70 5.57 -6.30
C LEU A 80 -0.58 6.39 -6.53
N LEU A 81 -1.34 6.68 -5.47
CA LEU A 81 -2.54 7.53 -5.57
C LEU A 81 -2.19 8.97 -5.97
N ALA A 82 -1.12 9.53 -5.42
CA ALA A 82 -0.65 10.85 -5.84
C ALA A 82 -0.16 10.85 -7.30
N THR A 83 0.48 9.76 -7.74
CA THR A 83 0.95 9.61 -9.14
C THR A 83 -0.24 9.49 -10.10
N ASP A 84 -1.24 8.69 -9.76
CA ASP A 84 -2.47 8.55 -10.55
C ASP A 84 -3.15 9.90 -10.78
N ARG A 85 -3.28 10.71 -9.72
CA ARG A 85 -3.79 12.08 -9.84
C ARG A 85 -2.99 12.94 -10.82
N ILE A 86 -1.66 12.84 -10.81
CA ILE A 86 -0.81 13.67 -11.69
C ILE A 86 -0.89 13.21 -13.15
N VAL A 87 -0.97 11.89 -13.37
CA VAL A 87 -0.84 11.31 -14.71
C VAL A 87 -2.19 11.15 -15.41
N PHE A 88 -3.24 10.81 -14.67
CA PHE A 88 -4.52 10.36 -15.23
C PHE A 88 -5.73 11.21 -14.83
N ALA A 89 -5.67 12.01 -13.76
CA ALA A 89 -6.81 12.86 -13.42
C ALA A 89 -6.92 14.06 -14.38
N PRO A 90 -8.13 14.38 -14.89
CA PRO A 90 -8.33 15.56 -15.72
C PRO A 90 -8.04 16.85 -14.93
N HIS A 91 -7.34 17.79 -15.58
CA HIS A 91 -7.01 19.12 -15.06
C HIS A 91 -8.19 20.08 -15.13
#